data_AF-A0AAF5CUH3-F1
#
_entry.id   AF-A0AAF5CUH3-F1
#
_cell.length_a   1.000
_cell.length_b   1.000
_cell.length_c   1.000
_cell.angle_alpha   90.00
_cell.angle_beta   90.00
_cell.angle_gamma   90.00
#
_symmetry.space_group_name_H-M   'P 1'
#
loop_
_entity.id
_entity.type
_entity.pdbx_description
1 polymer ?
#
loop_
_entity_poly.entity_id
_entity_poly.type
_entity_poly.pdbx_seq_one_letter_code
_entity_poly.pdbx_strand_id
1 'polypeptide(L)'
;MLNIIFILSNLIILLNNINGKETLSITKDIINYCDPSIPNTCGSLGRCIKKSSGNRCSCPDGWMGVRCQRPCQDIYKSCTKWLEERRCVWARPISPFFADNCPLTCGSCFNSKKKVLPLPLPPILEDISWIIGKWETINDQSSNYNDIRFPRNIPGGYKEILDIMITEVPSFDRPGLNVSVTGQSIKVGTKNIINKELGFITIKPFLEDTGFAEFNKPKSGPDLVALELSSNTGTLTIEEGVMKKSFDKSLNTNINLIVLELKYINDYLYEGGDIKNSKRIFKHISRTSSSGGVVELLIENGLIEKKNGQTYKWKKTYKKTFDYLTDY
;
A
#
# COMPACT_ATOMS: atom_id res chain seq x y z
N MET A 1 -30.00 64.06 -8.77
CA MET A 1 -30.09 63.01 -7.73
C MET A 1 -29.83 61.60 -8.25
N LEU A 2 -30.28 61.23 -9.45
CA LEU A 2 -30.15 59.87 -10.01
C LEU A 2 -28.69 59.38 -10.21
N ASN A 3 -27.76 60.26 -10.58
CA ASN A 3 -26.35 59.89 -10.81
C ASN A 3 -25.59 59.48 -9.54
N ILE A 4 -25.99 59.98 -8.37
CA ILE A 4 -25.32 59.64 -7.10
C ILE A 4 -25.68 58.21 -6.67
N ILE A 5 -26.90 57.77 -6.95
CA ILE A 5 -27.39 56.43 -6.60
C ILE A 5 -26.63 55.34 -7.39
N PHE A 6 -26.36 55.56 -8.68
CA PHE A 6 -25.62 54.59 -9.50
C PHE A 6 -24.17 54.41 -9.05
N ILE A 7 -23.49 55.48 -8.61
CA ILE A 7 -22.11 55.40 -8.12
C ILE A 7 -22.06 54.60 -6.81
N LEU A 8 -23.00 54.84 -5.89
CA LEU A 8 -23.09 54.08 -4.64
C LEU A 8 -23.38 52.59 -4.87
N SER A 9 -24.27 52.24 -5.81
CA SER A 9 -24.56 50.85 -6.16
C SER A 9 -23.34 50.12 -6.70
N ASN A 10 -22.59 50.75 -7.63
CA ASN A 10 -21.39 50.12 -8.19
C ASN A 10 -20.26 50.00 -7.17
N LEU A 11 -20.12 50.96 -6.25
CA LEU A 11 -19.13 50.89 -5.18
C LEU A 11 -19.43 49.73 -4.20
N ILE A 12 -20.71 49.50 -3.87
CA ILE A 12 -21.12 48.38 -3.00
C ILE A 12 -20.89 47.03 -3.69
N ILE A 13 -21.16 46.91 -4.99
CA ILE A 13 -20.89 45.68 -5.75
C ILE A 13 -19.37 45.41 -5.83
N LEU A 14 -18.56 46.45 -6.05
CA LEU A 14 -17.09 46.32 -6.03
C LEU A 14 -16.54 45.94 -4.65
N LEU A 15 -17.07 46.52 -3.56
CA LEU A 15 -16.68 46.18 -2.19
C LEU A 15 -17.08 44.75 -1.81
N ASN A 16 -18.23 44.26 -2.28
CA ASN A 16 -18.67 42.88 -2.02
C ASN A 16 -17.84 41.85 -2.80
N ASN A 17 -17.33 42.19 -3.99
CA ASN A 17 -16.46 41.29 -4.75
C ASN A 17 -15.02 41.23 -4.20
N ILE A 18 -14.52 42.29 -3.54
CA ILE A 18 -13.19 42.29 -2.92
C ILE A 18 -13.16 41.46 -1.62
N ASN A 19 -14.31 41.31 -0.95
CA ASN A 19 -14.42 40.51 0.28
C ASN A 19 -14.77 39.04 0.05
N GLY A 20 -14.63 38.55 -1.18
CA GLY A 20 -14.47 37.13 -1.46
C GLY A 20 -13.13 36.60 -0.91
N LYS A 21 -12.95 36.67 0.42
CA LYS A 21 -12.04 35.77 1.11
C LYS A 21 -12.63 34.38 0.89
N GLU A 22 -12.20 33.70 -0.17
CA GLU A 22 -12.11 32.25 -0.10
C GLU A 22 -11.31 31.96 1.16
N THR A 23 -12.02 31.61 2.22
CA THR A 23 -11.41 30.96 3.37
C THR A 23 -10.84 29.68 2.81
N LEU A 24 -9.55 29.72 2.44
CA LEU A 24 -8.73 28.55 2.22
C LEU A 24 -8.81 27.76 3.53
N SER A 25 -9.80 26.87 3.59
CA SER A 25 -9.93 25.89 4.62
C SER A 25 -8.80 24.91 4.38
N ILE A 26 -7.61 25.22 4.88
CA ILE A 26 -6.51 24.28 5.00
C ILE A 26 -6.96 23.26 6.06
N THR A 27 -7.79 22.31 5.66
CA THR A 27 -7.98 21.10 6.45
C THR A 27 -6.72 20.29 6.27
N LYS A 28 -5.90 20.21 7.32
CA LYS A 28 -4.79 19.27 7.35
C LYS A 28 -5.36 17.87 7.18
N ASP A 29 -4.89 17.15 6.15
CA ASP A 29 -5.28 15.76 5.98
C ASP A 29 -4.67 14.92 7.11
N ILE A 30 -5.52 14.09 7.72
CA ILE A 30 -5.14 13.32 8.90
C ILE A 30 -5.36 11.83 8.59
N ILE A 31 -4.27 11.06 8.58
CA ILE A 31 -4.36 9.60 8.52
C ILE A 31 -4.82 9.04 9.86
N ASN A 32 -5.95 8.34 9.82
CA ASN A 32 -6.46 7.55 10.94
C ASN A 32 -6.11 6.08 10.73
N TYR A 33 -5.17 5.56 11.53
CA TYR A 33 -4.79 4.13 11.46
C TYR A 33 -5.78 3.20 12.18
N CYS A 34 -6.83 3.75 12.77
CA CYS A 34 -7.93 2.99 13.35
C CYS A 34 -9.21 3.83 13.42
N ASP A 35 -10.35 3.16 13.54
CA ASP A 35 -11.66 3.80 13.70
C ASP A 35 -12.30 3.36 15.02
N PRO A 36 -12.51 4.28 16.00
CA PRO A 36 -13.15 3.96 17.27
C PRO A 36 -14.58 3.42 17.15
N SER A 37 -15.26 3.66 16.02
CA SER A 37 -16.61 3.15 15.75
C SER A 37 -16.63 1.72 15.22
N ILE A 38 -15.48 1.21 14.75
CA ILE A 38 -15.34 -0.15 14.23
C ILE A 38 -14.69 -1.02 15.32
N PRO A 39 -15.36 -2.07 15.81
CA PRO A 39 -14.78 -2.98 16.80
C PRO A 39 -13.50 -3.65 16.28
N ASN A 40 -12.54 -3.92 17.18
CA ASN A 40 -11.31 -4.66 16.90
C ASN A 40 -10.40 -4.09 15.79
N THR A 41 -10.51 -2.80 15.43
CA THR A 41 -9.55 -2.16 14.49
C THR A 41 -8.11 -2.22 14.97
N CYS A 42 -7.92 -2.30 16.28
CA CYS A 42 -6.61 -2.43 16.94
C CYS A 42 -6.32 -3.87 17.40
N GLY A 43 -6.99 -4.86 16.80
CA GLY A 43 -6.91 -6.25 17.23
C GLY A 43 -7.71 -6.48 18.52
N SER A 44 -7.62 -7.70 19.06
CA SER A 44 -8.36 -8.10 20.28
C SER A 44 -7.79 -7.51 21.57
N LEU A 45 -6.51 -7.11 21.56
CA LEU A 45 -5.79 -6.59 22.73
C LEU A 45 -5.56 -5.08 22.68
N GLY A 46 -5.81 -4.45 21.54
CA GLY A 46 -5.58 -3.02 21.35
C GLY A 46 -6.85 -2.19 21.40
N ARG A 47 -6.69 -0.90 21.69
CA ARG A 47 -7.80 0.08 21.69
C ARG A 47 -7.50 1.22 20.74
N CYS A 48 -8.48 1.61 19.93
CA CYS A 48 -8.34 2.80 19.10
C CYS A 48 -8.49 4.07 19.94
N ILE A 49 -7.47 4.93 19.93
CA ILE A 49 -7.42 6.19 20.67
C ILE A 49 -7.58 7.34 19.69
N LYS A 50 -8.57 8.20 19.94
CA LYS A 50 -8.74 9.46 19.21
C LYS A 50 -7.62 10.42 19.53
N LYS A 51 -6.97 10.97 18.50
CA LYS A 51 -5.97 12.05 18.64
C LYS A 51 -6.23 13.11 17.59
N SER A 52 -5.87 14.36 17.90
CA SER A 52 -5.94 15.47 16.93
C SER A 52 -5.03 15.27 15.72
N SER A 53 -3.97 14.48 15.84
CA SER A 53 -3.05 14.10 14.76
C SER A 53 -3.46 12.82 14.04
N GLY A 54 -4.67 12.29 14.30
CA GLY A 54 -5.17 11.05 13.73
C GLY A 54 -5.16 9.89 14.72
N ASN A 55 -6.17 9.04 14.60
CA ASN A 55 -6.37 7.94 15.52
C ASN A 55 -5.19 6.95 15.47
N ARG A 56 -4.82 6.40 16.64
CA ARG A 56 -3.75 5.41 16.80
C ARG A 56 -4.21 4.28 17.70
N CYS A 57 -3.66 3.10 17.49
CA CYS A 57 -3.86 1.99 18.41
C CYS A 57 -2.99 2.16 19.65
N SER A 58 -3.61 2.06 20.83
CA SER A 58 -2.92 1.74 22.07
C SER A 58 -2.81 0.24 22.15
N CYS A 59 -1.56 -0.24 22.24
CA CYS A 59 -1.21 -1.65 22.14
C CYS A 59 -0.52 -2.13 23.43
N PRO A 60 -0.53 -3.45 23.70
CA PRO A 60 0.25 -4.04 24.77
C PRO A 60 1.75 -3.76 24.60
N ASP A 61 2.50 -3.84 25.71
CA ASP A 61 3.95 -3.72 25.70
C ASP A 61 4.60 -4.72 24.71
N GLY A 62 5.54 -4.19 23.93
CA GLY A 62 6.19 -4.88 22.82
C GLY A 62 5.50 -4.72 21.46
N TRP A 63 4.29 -4.15 21.39
CA TRP A 63 3.50 -4.08 20.15
C TRP A 63 3.05 -2.66 19.81
N MET A 64 2.83 -2.41 18.51
CA MET A 64 2.28 -1.15 18.00
C MET A 64 1.69 -1.30 16.58
N GLY A 65 1.23 -0.17 16.02
CA GLY A 65 0.71 -0.09 14.64
C GLY A 65 -0.75 -0.52 14.51
N VAL A 66 -1.26 -0.51 13.28
CA VAL A 66 -2.57 -1.06 12.91
C VAL A 66 -2.68 -2.49 13.47
N ARG A 67 -3.82 -2.76 14.12
CA ARG A 67 -4.11 -4.06 14.75
C ARG A 67 -3.10 -4.55 15.81
N CYS A 68 -2.16 -3.71 16.23
CA CYS A 68 -1.04 -4.09 17.12
C CYS A 68 -0.21 -5.27 16.55
N GLN A 69 -0.05 -5.34 15.23
CA GLN A 69 0.52 -6.50 14.54
C GLN A 69 2.04 -6.44 14.30
N ARG A 70 2.70 -5.33 14.64
CA ARG A 70 4.16 -5.24 14.54
C ARG A 70 4.79 -4.84 15.87
N PRO A 71 6.07 -5.17 16.09
CA PRO A 71 6.74 -4.80 17.32
C PRO A 71 6.89 -3.29 17.48
N CYS A 72 6.88 -2.87 18.74
CA CYS A 72 7.24 -1.51 19.12
C CYS A 72 8.74 -1.29 18.88
N GLN A 73 9.08 -0.61 17.79
CA GLN A 73 10.45 -0.30 17.43
C GLN A 73 10.51 0.97 16.58
N ASP A 74 11.68 1.60 16.59
CA ASP A 74 11.97 2.74 15.73
C ASP A 74 12.23 2.31 14.29
N ILE A 75 11.83 3.17 13.35
CA ILE A 75 11.99 2.93 11.91
C ILE A 75 13.35 3.42 11.43
N TYR A 76 13.78 4.59 11.91
CA TYR A 76 15.01 5.25 11.46
C TYR A 76 16.11 5.19 12.52
N LYS A 77 17.35 4.99 12.06
CA LYS A 77 18.54 5.05 12.94
C LYS A 77 18.77 6.46 13.53
N SER A 78 18.19 7.50 12.90
CA SER A 78 18.28 8.90 13.33
C SER A 78 17.36 9.27 14.52
N CYS A 79 16.54 8.34 15.02
CA CYS A 79 15.55 8.63 16.06
C CYS A 79 16.16 9.25 17.33
N THR A 80 17.30 8.73 17.82
CA THR A 80 18.01 9.31 18.98
C THR A 80 18.38 10.76 18.74
N LYS A 81 18.88 11.09 17.54
CA LYS A 81 19.25 12.46 17.20
C LYS A 81 18.03 13.38 17.13
N TRP A 82 16.93 12.91 16.55
CA TRP A 82 15.69 13.67 16.47
C TRP A 82 15.05 13.91 17.85
N LEU A 83 15.27 13.02 18.82
CA LEU A 83 14.87 13.24 20.20
C LEU A 83 15.69 14.35 20.87
N GLU A 84 17.01 14.37 20.71
CA GLU A 84 17.88 15.45 21.22
C GLU A 84 17.45 16.82 20.69
N GLU A 85 17.10 16.86 19.41
CA GLU A 85 16.56 18.04 18.71
C GLU A 85 15.09 18.33 19.07
N ARG A 86 14.51 17.58 20.01
CA ARG A 86 13.13 17.69 20.50
C ARG A 86 12.04 17.54 19.43
N ARG A 87 12.33 16.92 18.29
CA ARG A 87 11.38 16.77 17.17
C ARG A 87 10.17 15.91 17.54
N CYS A 88 10.31 15.00 18.50
CA CYS A 88 9.18 14.26 19.08
C CYS A 88 8.10 15.17 19.71
N VAL A 89 8.47 16.39 20.11
CA VAL A 89 7.62 17.33 20.86
C VAL A 89 7.21 18.51 19.97
N TRP A 90 8.15 19.33 19.52
CA TRP A 90 7.83 20.58 18.83
C TRP A 90 7.28 20.34 17.42
N ALA A 91 7.69 19.26 16.74
CA ALA A 91 7.22 18.99 15.39
C ALA A 91 5.81 18.38 15.38
N ARG A 92 5.37 17.75 16.48
CA ARG A 92 4.10 17.00 16.54
C ARG A 92 2.85 17.76 16.06
N PRO A 93 2.65 19.06 16.40
CA PRO A 93 1.51 19.82 15.87
C PRO A 93 1.57 20.01 14.35
N ILE A 94 2.79 20.11 13.81
CA ILE A 94 3.07 20.35 12.39
C ILE A 94 3.07 19.03 11.60
N SER A 95 3.68 17.98 12.15
CA SER A 95 3.76 16.66 11.53
C SER A 95 3.92 15.57 12.61
N PRO A 96 3.09 14.51 12.57
CA PRO A 96 3.26 13.37 13.47
C PRO A 96 4.43 12.45 13.04
N PHE A 97 5.11 12.74 11.92
CA PHE A 97 6.16 11.89 11.32
C PHE A 97 7.16 11.35 12.32
N PHE A 98 7.76 12.22 13.16
CA PHE A 98 8.77 11.81 14.14
C PHE A 98 8.19 10.91 15.22
N ALA A 99 6.97 11.20 15.70
CA ALA A 99 6.34 10.39 16.75
C ALA A 99 5.89 9.02 16.23
N ASP A 100 5.42 8.96 14.98
CA ASP A 100 4.95 7.71 14.36
C ASP A 100 6.11 6.81 13.90
N ASN A 101 7.22 7.39 13.43
CA ASN A 101 8.40 6.65 12.95
C ASN A 101 9.49 6.43 14.01
N CYS A 102 9.46 7.16 15.12
CA CYS A 102 10.33 6.92 16.28
C CYS A 102 9.52 6.63 17.55
N PRO A 103 8.60 5.65 17.51
CA PRO A 103 7.63 5.43 18.56
C PRO A 103 8.26 4.93 19.87
N LEU A 104 9.37 4.20 19.81
CA LEU A 104 10.07 3.72 21.00
C LEU A 104 10.89 4.87 21.60
N THR A 105 11.73 5.53 20.79
CA THR A 105 12.56 6.66 21.25
C THR A 105 11.70 7.86 21.72
N CYS A 106 10.60 8.17 21.03
CA CYS A 106 9.69 9.24 21.44
C CYS A 106 8.72 8.84 22.57
N GLY A 107 8.78 7.60 23.09
CA GLY A 107 7.95 7.13 24.19
C GLY A 107 6.46 6.96 23.86
N SER A 108 6.12 6.73 22.59
CA SER A 108 4.74 6.40 22.16
C SER A 108 4.36 4.95 22.41
N CYS A 109 5.35 4.06 22.58
CA CYS A 109 5.17 2.68 22.99
C CYS A 109 6.37 2.20 23.82
N PHE A 110 6.23 1.03 24.44
CA PHE A 110 7.29 0.35 25.19
C PHE A 110 7.55 -1.02 24.56
N ASN A 111 8.79 -1.52 24.71
CA ASN A 111 9.18 -2.84 24.24
C ASN A 111 10.11 -3.54 25.24
N SER A 112 9.58 -3.91 26.41
CA SER A 112 10.39 -4.62 27.42
C SER A 112 10.90 -5.98 26.93
N LYS A 113 10.14 -6.63 26.03
CA LYS A 113 10.46 -7.94 25.45
C LYS A 113 11.57 -7.90 24.42
N LYS A 114 12.00 -6.70 23.98
CA LYS A 114 13.01 -6.48 22.93
C LYS A 114 12.73 -7.26 21.64
N LYS A 115 11.46 -7.56 21.36
CA LYS A 115 11.07 -8.23 20.12
C LYS A 115 11.15 -7.19 19.00
N VAL A 116 11.91 -7.46 17.94
CA VAL A 116 12.03 -6.52 16.81
C VAL A 116 12.04 -7.26 15.49
N LEU A 117 11.43 -6.67 14.46
CA LEU A 117 11.60 -7.11 13.08
C LEU A 117 13.03 -6.79 12.62
N PRO A 118 13.68 -7.68 11.83
CA PRO A 118 14.98 -7.40 11.23
C PRO A 118 15.00 -6.11 10.42
N LEU A 119 13.92 -5.84 9.68
CA LEU A 119 13.66 -4.57 9.03
C LEU A 119 12.33 -3.99 9.57
N PRO A 120 12.34 -2.77 10.13
CA PRO A 120 11.13 -2.14 10.66
C PRO A 120 10.12 -1.85 9.55
N LEU A 121 8.85 -2.19 9.78
CA LEU A 121 7.74 -1.81 8.89
C LEU A 121 7.32 -0.35 9.15
N PRO A 122 7.51 0.58 8.19
CA PRO A 122 7.08 1.97 8.33
C PRO A 122 5.56 2.11 8.45
N PRO A 123 5.02 3.05 9.26
CA PRO A 123 3.58 3.25 9.45
C PRO A 123 2.79 3.43 8.15
N ILE A 124 3.38 4.12 7.16
CA ILE A 124 2.73 4.35 5.88
C ILE A 124 2.49 3.04 5.11
N LEU A 125 3.30 2.00 5.32
CA LEU A 125 3.17 0.68 4.67
C LEU A 125 2.29 -0.30 5.45
N GLU A 126 1.79 0.06 6.65
CA GLU A 126 0.92 -0.81 7.45
C GLU A 126 -0.37 -1.18 6.70
N ASP A 127 -0.85 -0.30 5.83
CA ASP A 127 -2.08 -0.48 5.07
C ASP A 127 -2.00 -1.52 3.95
N ILE A 128 -0.78 -1.84 3.50
CA ILE A 128 -0.50 -2.89 2.51
C ILE A 128 0.20 -4.09 3.16
N SER A 129 0.40 -4.09 4.48
CA SER A 129 1.16 -5.13 5.19
C SER A 129 0.63 -6.56 5.00
N TRP A 130 -0.67 -6.71 4.72
CA TRP A 130 -1.32 -7.99 4.44
C TRP A 130 -0.77 -8.75 3.23
N ILE A 131 -0.08 -8.07 2.31
CA ILE A 131 0.54 -8.72 1.13
C ILE A 131 1.99 -9.15 1.38
N ILE A 132 2.62 -8.65 2.45
CA ILE A 132 4.00 -9.00 2.81
C ILE A 132 4.08 -10.50 3.11
N GLY A 133 5.10 -11.15 2.55
CA GLY A 133 5.32 -12.58 2.67
C GLY A 133 5.75 -13.22 1.36
N LYS A 134 6.05 -14.52 1.45
CA LYS A 134 6.30 -15.38 0.30
C LYS A 134 5.03 -16.14 -0.04
N TRP A 135 4.59 -16.03 -1.28
CA TRP A 135 3.35 -16.57 -1.81
C TRP A 135 3.65 -17.51 -2.97
N GLU A 136 3.19 -18.76 -2.88
CA GLU A 136 3.45 -19.77 -3.90
C GLU A 136 2.17 -20.23 -4.59
N THR A 137 2.26 -20.48 -5.89
CA THR A 137 1.18 -21.08 -6.69
C THR A 137 1.75 -21.99 -7.78
N ILE A 138 0.92 -22.91 -8.28
CA ILE A 138 1.25 -23.81 -9.38
C ILE A 138 0.12 -23.71 -10.40
N ASN A 139 0.47 -23.29 -11.61
CA ASN A 139 -0.41 -23.30 -12.76
C ASN A 139 0.00 -24.45 -13.67
N ASP A 140 -0.69 -25.58 -13.56
CA ASP A 140 -0.44 -26.76 -14.38
C ASP A 140 -1.51 -26.93 -15.47
N GLN A 141 -1.40 -28.01 -16.27
CA GLN A 141 -2.32 -28.33 -17.36
C GLN A 141 -3.79 -28.46 -16.94
N SER A 142 -4.10 -28.63 -15.64
CA SER A 142 -5.49 -28.65 -15.16
C SER A 142 -6.15 -27.27 -15.19
N SER A 143 -5.35 -26.20 -15.28
CA SER A 143 -5.83 -24.84 -15.46
C SER A 143 -5.97 -24.51 -16.96
N ASN A 144 -7.12 -23.98 -17.37
CA ASN A 144 -7.37 -23.53 -18.76
C ASN A 144 -6.40 -22.44 -19.26
N TYR A 145 -5.57 -21.90 -18.37
CA TYR A 145 -4.68 -20.77 -18.59
C TYR A 145 -3.25 -21.08 -18.11
N ASN A 146 -2.87 -22.36 -18.11
CA ASN A 146 -1.61 -22.87 -17.58
C ASN A 146 -0.36 -22.17 -18.14
N ASP A 147 -0.42 -21.70 -19.38
CA ASP A 147 0.71 -21.05 -20.04
C ASP A 147 0.68 -19.51 -19.95
N ILE A 148 -0.44 -18.95 -19.47
CA ILE A 148 -0.68 -17.50 -19.44
C ILE A 148 -0.04 -16.90 -18.19
N ARG A 149 0.84 -15.93 -18.41
CA ARG A 149 1.52 -15.20 -17.35
C ARG A 149 1.85 -13.78 -17.81
N PHE A 150 1.85 -12.85 -16.87
CA PHE A 150 2.25 -11.47 -17.10
C PHE A 150 3.64 -11.19 -16.48
N PRO A 151 4.53 -10.44 -17.16
CA PRO A 151 4.37 -9.95 -18.54
C PRO A 151 4.70 -11.02 -19.60
N ARG A 152 5.42 -12.09 -19.22
CA ARG A 152 5.83 -13.17 -20.12
C ARG A 152 5.21 -14.50 -19.77
N ASN A 153 4.63 -15.12 -20.78
CA ASN A 153 4.13 -16.49 -20.76
C ASN A 153 5.26 -17.50 -20.51
N ILE A 154 4.92 -18.62 -19.87
CA ILE A 154 5.79 -19.78 -19.73
C ILE A 154 5.01 -21.00 -20.25
N PRO A 155 5.39 -21.59 -21.39
CA PRO A 155 4.67 -22.72 -21.95
C PRO A 155 4.78 -23.99 -21.10
N GLY A 156 3.71 -24.78 -21.08
CA GLY A 156 3.63 -26.07 -20.41
C GLY A 156 3.31 -26.04 -18.92
N GLY A 157 2.77 -24.94 -18.41
CA GLY A 157 2.59 -24.73 -16.97
C GLY A 157 3.85 -24.31 -16.23
N TYR A 158 3.66 -23.73 -15.04
CA TYR A 158 4.73 -23.19 -14.22
C TYR A 158 4.38 -23.17 -12.73
N LYS A 159 5.43 -23.23 -11.92
CA LYS A 159 5.39 -22.83 -10.51
C LYS A 159 5.77 -21.35 -10.42
N GLU A 160 5.08 -20.59 -9.59
CA GLU A 160 5.41 -19.18 -9.35
C GLU A 160 5.54 -18.87 -7.87
N ILE A 161 6.53 -18.06 -7.55
CA ILE A 161 6.75 -17.47 -6.23
C ILE A 161 6.65 -15.96 -6.36
N LEU A 162 5.70 -15.36 -5.65
CA LEU A 162 5.60 -13.92 -5.41
C LEU A 162 6.14 -13.64 -4.01
N ASP A 163 7.24 -12.90 -3.93
CA ASP A 163 7.91 -12.59 -2.67
C ASP A 163 7.91 -11.08 -2.46
N ILE A 164 7.24 -10.63 -1.40
CA ILE A 164 7.09 -9.22 -1.06
C ILE A 164 7.64 -9.01 0.34
N MET A 165 8.69 -8.19 0.46
CA MET A 165 9.42 -8.01 1.71
C MET A 165 9.67 -6.52 2.01
N ILE A 166 9.86 -6.24 3.30
CA ILE A 166 10.23 -4.92 3.79
C ILE A 166 11.63 -4.56 3.29
N THR A 167 11.85 -3.30 2.95
CA THR A 167 13.16 -2.77 2.57
C THR A 167 13.72 -1.85 3.65
N GLU A 168 15.00 -1.51 3.53
CA GLU A 168 15.49 -0.33 4.24
C GLU A 168 14.71 0.91 3.78
N VAL A 169 14.46 1.82 4.73
CA VAL A 169 13.81 3.09 4.43
C VAL A 169 14.82 4.02 3.75
N PRO A 170 14.45 4.65 2.63
CA PRO A 170 15.37 5.57 1.97
C PRO A 170 15.49 6.86 2.78
N SER A 171 16.62 7.56 2.62
CA SER A 171 16.86 8.86 3.26
C SER A 171 15.99 9.98 2.67
N PHE A 172 15.52 9.79 1.43
CA PHE A 172 14.67 10.68 0.67
C PHE A 172 13.65 9.83 -0.09
N ASP A 173 12.45 10.38 -0.35
CA ASP A 173 11.30 9.68 -0.94
C ASP A 173 10.51 8.77 0.02
N ARG A 174 9.36 8.28 -0.45
CA ARG A 174 8.47 7.37 0.26
C ARG A 174 9.07 5.96 0.35
N PRO A 175 8.90 5.25 1.48
CA PRO A 175 9.32 3.86 1.55
C PRO A 175 8.44 2.98 0.63
N GLY A 176 9.04 1.91 0.11
CA GLY A 176 8.36 0.88 -0.67
C GLY A 176 8.58 -0.51 -0.07
N LEU A 177 7.99 -1.53 -0.68
CA LEU A 177 8.30 -2.93 -0.44
C LEU A 177 9.01 -3.50 -1.66
N ASN A 178 10.03 -4.32 -1.45
CA ASN A 178 10.66 -5.05 -2.54
C ASN A 178 9.69 -6.13 -3.02
N VAL A 179 9.57 -6.23 -4.33
CA VAL A 179 8.77 -7.26 -4.99
C VAL A 179 9.69 -8.08 -5.86
N SER A 180 9.68 -9.40 -5.68
CA SER A 180 10.23 -10.33 -6.65
C SER A 180 9.19 -11.33 -7.07
N VAL A 181 9.19 -11.66 -8.36
CA VAL A 181 8.39 -12.74 -8.91
C VAL A 181 9.33 -13.71 -9.59
N THR A 182 9.16 -15.00 -9.34
CA THR A 182 9.95 -16.05 -10.00
C THR A 182 8.99 -17.10 -10.55
N GLY A 183 8.90 -17.20 -11.88
CA GLY A 183 8.17 -18.24 -12.58
C GLY A 183 9.13 -19.28 -13.14
N GLN A 184 8.88 -20.57 -12.88
CA GLN A 184 9.67 -21.68 -13.39
C GLN A 184 8.77 -22.70 -14.09
N SER A 185 9.14 -23.08 -15.33
CA SER A 185 8.41 -24.11 -16.09
C SER A 185 8.41 -25.46 -15.36
N ILE A 186 7.26 -26.14 -15.33
CA ILE A 186 7.14 -27.50 -14.77
C ILE A 186 7.17 -28.58 -15.86
N LYS A 187 7.04 -28.19 -17.13
CA LYS A 187 7.04 -29.12 -18.27
C LYS A 187 8.40 -29.79 -18.41
N VAL A 188 8.34 -31.11 -18.66
CA VAL A 188 9.53 -31.93 -18.91
C VAL A 188 10.24 -31.40 -20.16
N GLY A 189 11.55 -31.17 -20.06
CA GLY A 189 12.39 -30.61 -21.12
C GLY A 189 12.57 -29.09 -21.08
N THR A 190 11.72 -28.35 -20.37
CA THR A 190 11.78 -26.88 -20.27
C THR A 190 11.98 -26.36 -18.85
N LYS A 191 12.28 -27.22 -17.87
CA LYS A 191 12.44 -26.86 -16.45
C LYS A 191 13.53 -25.82 -16.16
N ASN A 192 14.44 -25.62 -17.10
CA ASN A 192 15.49 -24.60 -17.08
C ASN A 192 14.97 -23.18 -17.42
N ILE A 193 13.77 -23.07 -17.99
CA ILE A 193 13.14 -21.76 -18.28
C ILE A 193 12.68 -21.16 -16.95
N ILE A 194 13.34 -20.07 -16.57
CA ILE A 194 13.05 -19.30 -15.37
C ILE A 194 12.92 -17.82 -15.74
N ASN A 195 11.74 -17.27 -15.50
CA ASN A 195 11.50 -15.84 -15.59
C ASN A 195 11.57 -15.26 -14.18
N LYS A 196 12.34 -14.19 -14.02
CA LYS A 196 12.53 -13.51 -12.75
C LYS A 196 12.30 -12.03 -12.93
N GLU A 197 11.39 -11.48 -12.15
CA GLU A 197 11.08 -10.07 -12.07
C GLU A 197 11.50 -9.53 -10.72
N LEU A 198 12.08 -8.32 -10.73
CA LEU A 198 12.52 -7.60 -9.55
C LEU A 198 12.02 -6.16 -9.65
N GLY A 199 11.58 -5.61 -8.53
CA GLY A 199 11.23 -4.21 -8.44
C GLY A 199 10.63 -3.91 -7.08
N PHE A 200 9.68 -2.98 -7.04
CA PHE A 200 9.13 -2.48 -5.80
C PHE A 200 7.69 -2.01 -5.95
N ILE A 201 6.97 -2.03 -4.83
CA ILE A 201 5.61 -1.50 -4.71
C ILE A 201 5.60 -0.35 -3.71
N THR A 202 4.97 0.75 -4.08
CA THR A 202 4.78 1.92 -3.22
C THR A 202 3.30 2.24 -3.09
N ILE A 203 2.92 2.87 -1.98
CA ILE A 203 1.54 3.30 -1.74
C ILE A 203 1.47 4.75 -1.30
N LYS A 204 0.42 5.46 -1.74
CA LYS A 204 0.08 6.83 -1.37
C LYS A 204 -1.28 6.86 -0.70
N PRO A 205 -1.34 6.90 0.64
CA PRO A 205 -2.61 7.13 1.33
C PRO A 205 -3.24 8.44 0.84
N PHE A 206 -4.55 8.44 0.65
CA PHE A 206 -5.25 9.63 0.15
C PHE A 206 -5.08 10.82 1.08
N LEU A 207 -5.21 10.57 2.40
CA LEU A 207 -5.08 11.56 3.46
C LEU A 207 -3.62 11.72 3.95
N GLU A 208 -2.64 11.36 3.13
CA GLU A 208 -1.23 11.62 3.43
C GLU A 208 -0.97 13.13 3.48
N ASP A 209 -0.48 13.59 4.63
CA ASP A 209 0.03 14.95 4.81
C ASP A 209 1.46 15.03 4.30
N THR A 210 1.62 15.59 3.11
CA THR A 210 2.92 15.78 2.47
C THR A 210 3.68 17.01 3.01
N GLY A 211 3.05 17.80 3.89
CA GLY A 211 3.57 19.10 4.33
C GLY A 211 3.44 20.22 3.28
N PHE A 212 2.98 19.91 2.07
CA PHE A 212 2.66 20.89 1.03
C PHE A 212 1.17 21.23 1.04
N ALA A 213 0.84 22.49 0.74
CA ALA A 213 -0.55 22.89 0.57
C ALA A 213 -1.12 22.30 -0.73
N GLU A 214 -2.07 21.37 -0.62
CA GLU A 214 -2.81 20.83 -1.76
C GLU A 214 -4.05 21.70 -2.04
N PHE A 215 -4.04 22.45 -3.13
CA PHE A 215 -5.20 23.23 -3.57
C PHE A 215 -6.20 22.32 -4.28
N ASN A 216 -7.50 22.50 -4.01
CA ASN A 216 -8.60 21.74 -4.64
C ASN A 216 -8.55 20.23 -4.43
N LYS A 217 -7.89 19.74 -3.37
CA LYS A 217 -7.94 18.32 -3.02
C LYS A 217 -9.39 17.90 -2.75
N PRO A 218 -9.88 16.82 -3.39
CA PRO A 218 -11.20 16.27 -3.05
C PRO A 218 -11.30 15.92 -1.56
N LYS A 219 -12.51 15.95 -0.98
CA LYS A 219 -12.71 15.53 0.43
C LYS A 219 -12.50 14.04 0.66
N SER A 220 -12.53 13.25 -0.41
CA SER A 220 -12.37 11.80 -0.37
C SER A 220 -11.78 11.32 -1.68
N GLY A 221 -10.92 10.31 -1.61
CA GLY A 221 -10.37 9.63 -2.76
C GLY A 221 -9.74 8.31 -2.33
N PRO A 222 -9.32 7.49 -3.30
CA PRO A 222 -8.72 6.20 -3.02
C PRO A 222 -7.25 6.37 -2.61
N ASP A 223 -6.76 5.43 -1.79
CA ASP A 223 -5.32 5.25 -1.62
C ASP A 223 -4.75 4.71 -2.94
N LEU A 224 -3.64 5.30 -3.38
CA LEU A 224 -2.99 4.93 -4.63
C LEU A 224 -1.88 3.91 -4.37
N VAL A 225 -1.57 3.12 -5.40
CA VAL A 225 -0.50 2.12 -5.38
C VAL A 225 0.18 2.09 -6.73
N ALA A 226 1.50 1.91 -6.74
CA ALA A 226 2.29 1.73 -7.94
C ALA A 226 3.23 0.56 -7.77
N LEU A 227 3.35 -0.27 -8.80
CA LEU A 227 4.24 -1.42 -8.86
C LEU A 227 5.12 -1.30 -10.10
N GLU A 228 6.42 -1.29 -9.88
CA GLU A 228 7.42 -1.34 -10.93
C GLU A 228 8.12 -2.70 -10.90
N LEU A 229 8.30 -3.30 -12.08
CA LEU A 229 9.00 -4.58 -12.23
C LEU A 229 9.92 -4.54 -13.46
N SER A 230 11.13 -5.06 -13.28
CA SER A 230 12.09 -5.34 -14.35
C SER A 230 12.34 -6.84 -14.41
N SER A 231 12.21 -7.42 -15.60
CA SER A 231 12.31 -8.85 -15.85
C SER A 231 13.65 -9.21 -16.51
N ASN A 232 14.19 -10.38 -16.15
CA ASN A 232 15.33 -11.00 -16.85
C ASN A 232 15.02 -11.34 -18.32
N THR A 233 13.76 -11.26 -18.75
CA THR A 233 13.36 -11.38 -20.16
C THR A 233 13.43 -10.06 -20.93
N GLY A 234 14.08 -9.03 -20.37
CA GLY A 234 14.20 -7.71 -20.99
C GLY A 234 12.89 -6.93 -21.04
N THR A 235 11.99 -7.12 -20.07
CA THR A 235 10.71 -6.39 -19.99
C THR A 235 10.67 -5.55 -18.73
N LEU A 236 10.34 -4.27 -18.85
CA LEU A 236 10.07 -3.37 -17.75
C LEU A 236 8.59 -2.96 -17.77
N THR A 237 7.93 -2.98 -16.62
CA THR A 237 6.53 -2.60 -16.48
C THR A 237 6.34 -1.63 -15.32
N ILE A 238 5.55 -0.58 -15.55
CA ILE A 238 5.02 0.28 -14.50
C ILE A 238 3.51 0.13 -14.50
N GLU A 239 2.98 -0.33 -13.38
CA GLU A 239 1.55 -0.46 -13.13
C GLU A 239 1.14 0.51 -12.03
N GLU A 240 0.03 1.21 -12.21
CA GLU A 240 -0.52 2.10 -11.20
C GLU A 240 -1.99 1.78 -10.96
N GLY A 241 -2.47 2.07 -9.76
CA GLY A 241 -3.89 2.06 -9.50
C GLY A 241 -4.21 2.32 -8.04
N VAL A 242 -5.15 1.54 -7.50
CA VAL A 242 -5.80 1.87 -6.22
C VAL A 242 -5.87 0.69 -5.28
N MET A 243 -5.79 0.99 -3.99
CA MET A 243 -6.14 0.05 -2.93
C MET A 243 -7.58 0.24 -2.49
N LYS A 244 -8.24 -0.87 -2.16
CA LYS A 244 -9.59 -0.85 -1.57
C LYS A 244 -9.64 -1.85 -0.42
N LYS A 245 -10.30 -1.46 0.66
CA LYS A 245 -10.51 -2.31 1.84
C LYS A 245 -12.00 -2.45 2.09
N SER A 246 -12.42 -3.64 2.45
CA SER A 246 -13.80 -3.93 2.84
C SER A 246 -13.82 -5.02 3.90
N PHE A 247 -14.87 -5.00 4.73
CA PHE A 247 -15.08 -6.00 5.76
C PHE A 247 -16.46 -6.63 5.58
N ASP A 248 -16.49 -7.93 5.34
CA ASP A 248 -17.71 -8.72 5.32
C ASP A 248 -18.07 -9.14 6.74
N LYS A 249 -19.08 -8.47 7.31
CA LYS A 249 -19.58 -8.75 8.66
C LYS A 249 -20.17 -10.15 8.79
N SER A 250 -20.80 -10.69 7.74
CA SER A 250 -21.49 -11.98 7.79
C SER A 250 -20.50 -13.15 7.88
N LEU A 251 -19.36 -13.01 7.23
CA LEU A 251 -18.29 -14.01 7.21
C LEU A 251 -17.12 -13.68 8.14
N ASN A 252 -17.19 -12.57 8.88
CA ASN A 252 -16.09 -12.02 9.69
C ASN A 252 -14.75 -12.01 8.91
N THR A 253 -14.81 -11.50 7.68
CA THR A 253 -13.73 -11.64 6.71
C THR A 253 -13.27 -10.27 6.23
N ASN A 254 -11.96 -10.01 6.28
CA ASN A 254 -11.37 -8.81 5.70
C ASN A 254 -11.01 -9.10 4.24
N ILE A 255 -11.37 -8.17 3.36
CA ILE A 255 -11.08 -8.24 1.93
C ILE A 255 -10.31 -6.98 1.55
N ASN A 256 -9.05 -7.18 1.16
CA ASN A 256 -8.18 -6.13 0.65
C ASN A 256 -7.94 -6.35 -0.84
N LEU A 257 -8.00 -5.27 -1.61
CA LEU A 257 -7.81 -5.28 -3.05
C LEU A 257 -6.71 -4.30 -3.42
N ILE A 258 -5.81 -4.75 -4.28
CA ILE A 258 -4.96 -3.89 -5.11
C ILE A 258 -5.44 -4.05 -6.55
N VAL A 259 -5.81 -2.95 -7.17
CA VAL A 259 -6.20 -2.90 -8.59
C VAL A 259 -5.12 -2.11 -9.31
N LEU A 260 -4.43 -2.77 -10.23
CA LEU A 260 -3.31 -2.24 -11.01
C LEU A 260 -3.68 -2.21 -12.48
N GLU A 261 -3.29 -1.13 -13.15
CA GLU A 261 -3.43 -0.94 -14.59
C GLU A 261 -2.06 -0.58 -15.17
N LEU A 262 -1.74 -1.19 -16.31
CA LEU A 262 -0.48 -0.94 -17.00
C LEU A 262 -0.44 0.52 -17.49
N LYS A 263 0.58 1.26 -17.05
CA LYS A 263 0.86 2.63 -17.50
C LYS A 263 1.99 2.67 -18.50
N TYR A 264 2.99 1.82 -18.29
CA TYR A 264 4.15 1.76 -19.15
C TYR A 264 4.64 0.32 -19.27
N ILE A 265 5.00 -0.07 -20.48
CA ILE A 265 5.73 -1.30 -20.76
C ILE A 265 6.84 -0.98 -21.73
N ASN A 266 8.05 -1.40 -21.40
CA ASN A 266 9.16 -1.41 -22.33
C ASN A 266 9.63 -2.85 -22.53
N ASP A 267 9.78 -3.23 -23.79
CA ASP A 267 10.17 -4.56 -24.20
C ASP A 267 11.43 -4.46 -25.06
N TYR A 268 12.59 -4.64 -24.44
CA TYR A 268 13.89 -4.48 -25.11
C TYR A 268 14.16 -5.58 -26.14
N LEU A 269 13.49 -6.73 -26.05
CA LEU A 269 13.70 -7.86 -26.97
C LEU A 269 12.71 -7.88 -28.13
N TYR A 270 11.54 -7.26 -27.99
CA TYR A 270 10.54 -7.14 -29.05
C TYR A 270 10.16 -5.69 -29.24
N GLU A 271 10.80 -5.03 -30.20
CA GLU A 271 10.54 -3.62 -30.51
C GLU A 271 9.05 -3.38 -30.76
N GLY A 272 8.47 -2.46 -29.99
CA GLY A 272 7.05 -2.17 -29.98
C GLY A 272 6.20 -3.03 -29.04
N GLY A 273 6.56 -4.26 -28.68
CA GLY A 273 5.78 -5.16 -27.82
C GLY A 273 4.35 -5.50 -28.34
N ASP A 274 3.80 -6.64 -27.93
CA ASP A 274 2.47 -7.10 -28.34
C ASP A 274 1.35 -6.71 -27.36
N ILE A 275 1.69 -6.44 -26.10
CA ILE A 275 0.77 -6.00 -25.05
C ILE A 275 0.38 -4.55 -25.29
N LYS A 276 -0.93 -4.29 -25.39
CA LYS A 276 -1.51 -2.95 -25.48
C LYS A 276 -1.90 -2.44 -24.10
N ASN A 277 -2.54 -3.28 -23.29
CA ASN A 277 -2.97 -2.94 -21.94
C ASN A 277 -2.98 -4.19 -21.04
N SER A 278 -2.86 -3.98 -19.74
CA SER A 278 -3.02 -5.03 -18.73
C SER A 278 -3.73 -4.47 -17.50
N LYS A 279 -4.55 -5.32 -16.88
CA LYS A 279 -5.19 -5.04 -15.60
C LYS A 279 -5.01 -6.23 -14.69
N ARG A 280 -4.50 -5.98 -13.48
CA ARG A 280 -4.28 -7.01 -12.46
C ARG A 280 -4.96 -6.64 -11.17
N ILE A 281 -5.61 -7.62 -10.56
CA ILE A 281 -6.33 -7.45 -9.30
C ILE A 281 -5.79 -8.48 -8.33
N PHE A 282 -5.10 -8.02 -7.30
CA PHE A 282 -4.74 -8.84 -6.15
C PHE A 282 -5.84 -8.70 -5.10
N LYS A 283 -6.52 -9.81 -4.81
CA LYS A 283 -7.54 -9.91 -3.79
C LYS A 283 -7.02 -10.77 -2.65
N HIS A 284 -6.75 -10.14 -1.51
CA HIS A 284 -6.45 -10.81 -0.27
C HIS A 284 -7.73 -11.00 0.55
N ILE A 285 -7.90 -12.21 1.06
CA ILE A 285 -9.02 -12.60 1.91
C ILE A 285 -8.39 -13.15 3.19
N SER A 286 -8.70 -12.55 4.33
CA SER A 286 -8.31 -13.08 5.64
C SER A 286 -9.51 -13.30 6.53
N ARG A 287 -9.58 -14.49 7.11
CA ARG A 287 -10.62 -14.91 8.05
C ARG A 287 -9.99 -15.47 9.31
N THR A 288 -10.50 -15.08 10.46
CA THR A 288 -10.14 -15.74 11.72
C THR A 288 -10.88 -17.08 11.80
N SER A 289 -10.12 -18.17 11.91
CA SER A 289 -10.61 -19.53 12.16
C SER A 289 -11.21 -19.63 13.57
N SER A 290 -12.11 -20.59 13.77
CA SER A 290 -12.64 -20.96 15.09
C SER A 290 -11.55 -21.36 16.08
N SER A 291 -10.40 -21.85 15.58
CA SER A 291 -9.22 -22.19 16.37
C SER A 291 -8.35 -20.97 16.74
N GLY A 292 -8.75 -19.75 16.40
CA GLY A 292 -7.99 -18.51 16.64
C GLY A 292 -6.91 -18.21 15.60
N GLY A 293 -6.53 -19.17 14.76
CA GLY A 293 -5.60 -18.95 13.65
C GLY A 293 -6.19 -18.07 12.54
N VAL A 294 -5.37 -17.36 11.79
CA VAL A 294 -5.82 -16.60 10.61
C VAL A 294 -5.60 -17.47 9.37
N VAL A 295 -6.66 -17.66 8.60
CA VAL A 295 -6.59 -18.28 7.27
C VAL A 295 -6.55 -17.16 6.25
N GLU A 296 -5.53 -17.17 5.40
CA GLU A 296 -5.31 -16.14 4.38
C GLU A 296 -5.24 -16.76 3.00
N LEU A 297 -5.78 -16.04 2.02
CA LEU A 297 -5.75 -16.41 0.61
C LEU A 297 -5.45 -15.17 -0.23
N LEU A 298 -4.51 -15.28 -1.16
CA LEU A 298 -4.24 -14.25 -2.15
C LEU A 298 -4.64 -14.75 -3.53
N ILE A 299 -5.51 -14.02 -4.21
CA ILE A 299 -5.99 -14.33 -5.55
C ILE A 299 -5.54 -13.23 -6.49
N GLU A 300 -4.79 -13.57 -7.53
CA GLU A 300 -4.54 -12.65 -8.65
C GLU A 300 -5.57 -12.95 -9.76
N ASN A 301 -6.28 -11.93 -10.23
CA ASN A 301 -7.04 -11.98 -11.47
C ASN A 301 -6.40 -11.01 -12.46
N GLY A 302 -6.03 -11.51 -13.63
CA GLY A 302 -5.37 -10.70 -14.65
C GLY A 302 -6.12 -10.69 -15.97
N LEU A 303 -5.95 -9.59 -16.70
CA LEU A 303 -6.42 -9.37 -18.06
C LEU A 303 -5.28 -8.74 -18.86
N ILE A 304 -4.93 -9.31 -20.01
CA ILE A 304 -4.04 -8.70 -21.00
C ILE A 304 -4.86 -8.45 -22.27
N GLU A 305 -4.76 -7.24 -22.81
CA GLU A 305 -5.20 -6.91 -24.17
C GLU A 305 -3.97 -6.77 -25.05
N LYS A 306 -3.92 -7.54 -26.13
CA LYS A 306 -2.88 -7.44 -27.15
C LYS A 306 -3.28 -6.43 -28.23
N LYS A 307 -2.28 -5.89 -28.94
CA LYS A 307 -2.49 -4.93 -30.04
C LYS A 307 -3.30 -5.49 -31.21
N ASN A 308 -3.25 -6.80 -31.42
CA ASN A 308 -4.07 -7.50 -32.42
C ASN A 308 -5.53 -7.72 -31.98
N GLY A 309 -5.95 -7.19 -30.82
CA GLY A 309 -7.31 -7.31 -30.29
C GLY A 309 -7.56 -8.58 -29.47
N GLN A 310 -6.60 -9.51 -29.40
CA GLN A 310 -6.74 -10.70 -28.55
C GLN A 310 -6.74 -10.30 -27.06
N THR A 311 -7.60 -10.95 -26.29
CA THR A 311 -7.66 -10.77 -24.83
C THR A 311 -7.39 -12.08 -24.13
N TYR A 312 -6.58 -12.02 -23.08
CA TYR A 312 -6.24 -13.15 -22.25
C TYR A 312 -6.62 -12.84 -20.82
N LYS A 313 -7.23 -13.81 -20.14
CA LYS A 313 -7.60 -13.71 -18.73
C LYS A 313 -6.96 -14.86 -17.99
N TRP A 314 -6.53 -14.62 -16.77
CA TRP A 314 -6.07 -15.69 -15.88
C TRP A 314 -6.50 -15.43 -14.45
N LYS A 315 -6.48 -16.50 -13.66
CA LYS A 315 -6.68 -16.46 -12.22
C LYS A 315 -5.63 -17.34 -11.56
N LYS A 316 -4.90 -16.78 -10.59
CA LYS A 316 -3.99 -17.54 -9.73
C LYS A 316 -4.49 -17.49 -8.30
N THR A 317 -4.26 -18.59 -7.59
CA THR A 317 -4.55 -18.68 -6.16
C THR A 317 -3.26 -19.04 -5.46
N TYR A 318 -2.75 -18.13 -4.64
CA TYR A 318 -1.50 -18.31 -3.92
C TYR A 318 -1.74 -18.74 -2.49
N LYS A 319 -0.82 -19.56 -2.00
CA LYS A 319 -0.71 -19.93 -0.59
C LYS A 319 0.51 -19.22 0.01
N LYS A 320 0.34 -18.57 1.15
CA LYS A 320 1.47 -18.00 1.91
C LYS A 320 2.34 -19.15 2.44
N THR A 321 3.63 -19.13 2.15
CA THR A 321 4.62 -20.12 2.62
C THR A 321 5.59 -19.56 3.64
N PHE A 322 5.69 -18.23 3.75
CA PHE A 322 6.50 -17.54 4.75
C PHE A 322 5.92 -16.16 5.05
N ASP A 323 5.85 -15.75 6.31
CA ASP A 323 5.38 -14.44 6.72
C ASP A 323 6.48 -13.62 7.42
N TYR A 324 7.02 -12.61 6.74
CA TYR A 324 8.08 -11.76 7.28
C TYR A 324 7.68 -10.95 8.53
N LEU A 325 6.38 -10.86 8.84
CA LEU A 325 5.88 -10.13 10.01
C LEU A 325 5.69 -11.02 11.24
N THR A 326 5.71 -12.35 11.08
CA THR A 326 5.55 -13.29 12.20
C THR A 326 6.69 -14.30 12.33
N ASP A 327 7.34 -14.65 11.23
CA ASP A 327 8.33 -15.72 11.14
C ASP A 327 9.76 -15.13 11.11
N TYR A 328 10.17 -14.48 12.20
CA TYR A 328 11.47 -13.80 12.31
C TYR A 328 12.22 -14.08 13.62
#